data_AF-A0A7T2S5Z7-F1
#
_entry.id   AF-A0A7T2S5Z7-F1
#
_cell.length_a   1.000
_cell.length_b   1.000
_cell.length_c   1.000
_cell.angle_alpha   90.00
_cell.angle_beta   90.00
_cell.angle_gamma   90.00
#
_symmetry.space_group_name_H-M   'P 1'
#
loop_
_entity.id
_entity.type
_entity.pdbx_description
1 polymer ?
#
loop_
_entity_poly.entity_id
_entity_poly.type
_entity_poly.pdbx_seq_one_letter_code
_entity_poly.pdbx_strand_id
1 'polypeptide(L)'
;MNEKEFKDRLVAAREGLGLSQSELARRVDMKPTQLARYEGGRATPRRKVIERLAVALQVNTQWLADGSAHPHEPEMTMRPDGKGMVEVTFRPDEETGRLFREIAERIGKTPDDLLNWVMTEMTKIGAAPEGPPDDIYKELSERVARLEAEAAARRKGSDE
;
A
#
# COMPACT_ATOMS: atom_id res chain seq x y z
N MET A 1 10.53 -16.16 13.15
CA MET A 1 9.42 -16.80 12.41
C MET A 1 9.75 -16.63 10.93
N ASN A 2 9.76 -17.70 10.14
CA ASN A 2 10.20 -17.62 8.74
C ASN A 2 9.09 -16.94 7.93
N GLU A 3 9.25 -15.68 7.51
CA GLU A 3 8.36 -14.97 6.55
C GLU A 3 8.34 -15.61 5.13
N LYS A 4 8.87 -16.82 4.98
CA LYS A 4 9.21 -17.42 3.69
C LYS A 4 8.03 -18.10 3.01
N GLU A 5 7.04 -18.62 3.75
CA GLU A 5 5.95 -19.39 3.16
C GLU A 5 4.63 -18.59 3.04
N PHE A 6 3.79 -18.98 2.09
CA PHE A 6 2.47 -18.37 1.85
C PHE A 6 1.64 -18.23 3.13
N LYS A 7 1.64 -19.26 3.99
CA LYS A 7 0.86 -19.28 5.22
C LYS A 7 1.30 -18.18 6.19
N ASP A 8 2.61 -17.91 6.27
CA ASP A 8 3.18 -16.94 7.20
C ASP A 8 2.85 -15.52 6.73
N ARG A 9 2.97 -15.25 5.42
CA ARG A 9 2.53 -13.98 4.81
C ARG A 9 1.03 -13.73 4.95
N LEU A 10 0.22 -14.78 4.78
CA LEU A 10 -1.23 -14.70 4.94
C LEU A 10 -1.61 -14.32 6.38
N VAL A 11 -1.01 -14.96 7.38
CA VAL A 11 -1.22 -14.66 8.80
C VAL A 11 -0.76 -13.24 9.12
N ALA A 12 0.46 -12.87 8.71
CA ALA A 12 1.03 -11.56 8.98
C ALA A 12 0.19 -10.42 8.37
N ALA A 13 -0.23 -10.56 7.11
CA ALA A 13 -1.07 -9.55 6.46
C ALA A 13 -2.45 -9.44 7.12
N ARG A 14 -3.05 -10.56 7.53
CA ARG A 14 -4.34 -10.56 8.25
C ARG A 14 -4.21 -9.83 9.59
N GLU A 15 -3.15 -10.13 10.34
CA GLU A 15 -2.90 -9.55 11.65
C GLU A 15 -2.53 -8.07 11.57
N GLY A 16 -1.79 -7.66 10.54
CA GLY A 16 -1.51 -6.25 10.24
C GLY A 16 -2.76 -5.41 10.01
N LEU A 17 -3.85 -6.02 9.53
CA LEU A 17 -5.16 -5.38 9.39
C LEU A 17 -6.07 -5.53 10.63
N GLY A 18 -5.59 -6.16 11.71
CA GLY A 18 -6.38 -6.41 12.92
C GLY A 18 -7.57 -7.35 12.72
N LEU A 19 -7.56 -8.19 11.67
CA LEU A 19 -8.69 -9.06 11.34
C LEU A 19 -8.59 -10.42 12.03
N SER A 20 -9.71 -10.93 12.54
CA SER A 20 -9.83 -12.34 12.89
C SER A 20 -9.92 -13.22 11.63
N GLN A 21 -9.62 -14.53 11.76
CA GLN A 21 -9.81 -15.49 10.68
C GLN A 21 -11.26 -15.49 10.14
N SER A 22 -12.24 -15.36 11.04
CA SER A 22 -13.64 -15.35 10.63
C SER A 22 -14.01 -14.10 9.84
N GLU A 23 -13.41 -12.94 10.16
CA GLU A 23 -13.63 -11.70 9.40
C GLU A 23 -13.03 -11.76 8.01
N LEU A 24 -11.78 -12.20 7.89
CA LEU A 24 -11.16 -12.37 6.58
C LEU A 24 -11.92 -13.41 5.73
N ALA A 25 -12.30 -14.54 6.32
CA ALA A 25 -13.06 -15.56 5.63
C ALA A 25 -14.41 -15.02 5.10
N ARG A 26 -15.12 -14.19 5.87
CA ARG A 26 -16.33 -13.51 5.41
C ARG A 26 -16.06 -12.53 4.27
N ARG A 27 -15.01 -11.70 4.37
CA ARG A 27 -14.64 -10.72 3.31
C ARG A 27 -14.36 -11.41 1.97
N VAL A 28 -13.77 -12.60 2.02
CA VAL A 28 -13.40 -13.39 0.83
C VAL A 28 -14.43 -14.46 0.52
N ASP A 29 -15.65 -14.36 1.08
CA ASP A 29 -16.75 -15.31 0.87
C ASP A 29 -16.28 -16.78 0.87
N MET A 30 -15.66 -17.19 1.98
CA MET A 30 -15.21 -18.56 2.20
C MET A 30 -15.48 -19.02 3.62
N LYS A 31 -15.46 -20.34 3.83
CA LYS A 31 -15.65 -20.93 5.16
C LYS A 31 -14.42 -20.63 6.05
N PRO A 32 -14.59 -20.23 7.32
CA PRO A 32 -13.47 -20.01 8.25
C PRO A 32 -12.55 -21.23 8.39
N THR A 33 -13.11 -22.43 8.33
CA THR A 33 -12.34 -23.69 8.37
C THR A 33 -11.41 -23.85 7.17
N GLN A 34 -11.76 -23.30 6.00
CA GLN A 34 -10.90 -23.32 4.82
C GLN A 34 -9.73 -22.35 5.00
N LEU A 35 -10.00 -21.13 5.48
CA LEU A 35 -8.95 -20.15 5.79
C LEU A 35 -7.98 -20.69 6.84
N ALA A 36 -8.47 -21.32 7.91
CA ALA A 36 -7.64 -21.93 8.94
C ALA A 36 -6.73 -23.05 8.38
N ARG A 37 -7.15 -23.78 7.34
CA ARG A 37 -6.29 -24.76 6.66
C ARG A 37 -5.19 -24.09 5.85
N TYR A 38 -5.45 -22.93 5.26
CA TYR A 38 -4.45 -22.13 4.55
C TYR A 38 -3.42 -21.53 5.51
N GLU A 39 -3.87 -20.85 6.57
CA GLU A 39 -2.99 -20.28 7.60
C GLU A 39 -2.20 -21.36 8.37
N GLY A 40 -2.78 -22.56 8.52
CA GLY A 40 -2.07 -23.70 9.12
C GLY A 40 -1.15 -24.46 8.17
N GLY A 41 -1.01 -24.05 6.90
CA GLY A 41 -0.20 -24.75 5.89
C GLY A 41 -0.70 -26.15 5.50
N ARG A 42 -1.95 -26.49 5.83
CA ARG A 42 -2.56 -27.81 5.56
C ARG A 42 -3.20 -27.91 4.17
N ALA A 43 -3.29 -26.79 3.46
CA ALA A 43 -3.80 -26.71 2.10
C ALA A 43 -3.19 -25.51 1.37
N THR A 44 -3.08 -25.61 0.05
CA THR A 44 -2.63 -24.51 -0.82
C THR A 44 -3.81 -24.01 -1.66
N PRO A 45 -4.15 -22.71 -1.61
CA PRO A 45 -5.22 -22.15 -2.44
C PRO A 45 -4.85 -22.13 -3.93
N ARG A 46 -5.87 -22.17 -4.79
CA ARG A 46 -5.69 -21.90 -6.23
C ARG A 46 -5.41 -20.41 -6.46
N ARG A 47 -4.76 -20.05 -7.57
CA ARG A 47 -4.42 -18.66 -7.94
C ARG A 47 -5.59 -17.68 -7.76
N LYS A 48 -6.79 -18.01 -8.25
CA LYS A 48 -8.00 -17.17 -8.09
C LYS A 48 -8.38 -16.89 -6.62
N VAL A 49 -8.08 -17.80 -5.71
CA VAL A 49 -8.31 -17.60 -4.27
C VAL A 49 -7.22 -16.70 -3.68
N ILE A 50 -5.97 -16.83 -4.13
CA ILE A 50 -4.86 -15.97 -3.74
C ILE A 50 -5.14 -14.52 -4.16
N GLU A 51 -5.60 -14.28 -5.39
CA GLU A 51 -5.99 -12.94 -5.88
C GLU A 51 -7.05 -12.31 -4.98
N ARG A 52 -8.12 -13.05 -4.65
CA ARG A 52 -9.19 -12.53 -3.78
C ARG A 52 -8.68 -12.25 -2.35
N LEU A 53 -7.79 -13.08 -1.83
CA LEU A 53 -7.14 -12.86 -0.54
C LEU A 53 -6.26 -11.62 -0.58
N ALA A 54 -5.43 -11.44 -1.61
CA ALA A 54 -4.55 -10.29 -1.78
C ALA A 54 -5.34 -8.97 -1.85
N VAL A 55 -6.45 -8.96 -2.59
CA VAL A 55 -7.38 -7.83 -2.63
C VAL A 55 -7.94 -7.51 -1.23
N ALA A 56 -8.44 -8.51 -0.51
CA ALA A 56 -9.04 -8.32 0.82
C ALA A 56 -8.01 -7.93 1.90
N LEU A 57 -6.76 -8.32 1.70
CA LEU A 57 -5.62 -8.03 2.57
C LEU A 57 -4.87 -6.77 2.17
N GLN A 58 -5.27 -6.12 1.07
CA GLN A 58 -4.63 -4.92 0.55
C GLN A 58 -3.12 -5.10 0.32
N VAL A 59 -2.73 -6.25 -0.24
CA VAL A 59 -1.35 -6.56 -0.61
C VAL A 59 -1.24 -6.98 -2.08
N ASN A 60 -0.03 -6.96 -2.60
CA ASN A 60 0.31 -7.46 -3.92
C ASN A 60 0.10 -8.99 -4.02
N THR A 61 -0.56 -9.44 -5.09
CA THR A 61 -0.89 -10.85 -5.30
C THR A 61 0.35 -11.73 -5.36
N GLN A 62 1.41 -11.25 -6.01
CA GLN A 62 2.64 -11.98 -6.23
C GLN A 62 3.46 -12.07 -4.94
N TRP A 63 3.52 -11.00 -4.15
CA TRP A 63 4.05 -11.07 -2.78
C TRP A 63 3.31 -12.11 -1.95
N LEU A 64 1.97 -12.09 -1.94
CA LEU A 64 1.23 -13.07 -1.15
C LEU A 64 1.52 -14.50 -1.62
N ALA A 65 1.50 -14.73 -2.94
CA ALA A 65 1.70 -16.04 -3.55
C ALA A 65 3.05 -16.68 -3.18
N ASP A 66 4.16 -15.99 -3.43
CA ASP A 66 5.50 -16.57 -3.30
C ASP A 66 6.55 -15.63 -2.68
N GLY A 67 6.21 -14.37 -2.44
CA GLY A 67 7.10 -13.39 -1.83
C GLY A 67 8.08 -12.75 -2.80
N SER A 68 7.88 -12.91 -4.11
CA SER A 68 8.79 -12.36 -5.14
C SER A 68 8.62 -10.87 -5.45
N ALA A 69 7.64 -10.19 -4.85
CA ALA A 69 7.37 -8.76 -4.98
C ALA A 69 7.31 -8.09 -3.59
N HIS A 70 7.20 -6.75 -3.53
CA HIS A 70 6.93 -6.07 -2.25
C HIS A 70 5.41 -6.05 -1.95
N PRO A 71 4.95 -6.21 -0.69
CA PRO A 71 3.51 -6.28 -0.35
C PRO A 71 2.71 -5.07 -0.81
N HIS A 72 3.33 -3.89 -0.80
CA HIS A 72 2.72 -2.62 -1.20
C HIS A 72 3.17 -2.16 -2.60
N GLU A 73 3.85 -3.02 -3.35
CA GLU A 73 4.24 -2.72 -4.71
C GLU A 73 3.00 -2.56 -5.59
N PRO A 74 2.88 -1.46 -6.36
CA PRO A 74 1.75 -1.24 -7.23
C PRO A 74 1.62 -2.37 -8.24
N GLU A 75 0.41 -2.96 -8.29
CA GLU A 75 0.11 -4.02 -9.24
C GLU A 75 -0.41 -3.37 -10.53
N MET A 76 0.33 -3.55 -11.62
CA MET A 76 -0.02 -3.05 -12.93
C MET A 76 -0.78 -4.13 -13.70
N THR A 77 -2.05 -3.91 -13.97
CA THR A 77 -2.82 -4.80 -14.85
C THR A 77 -3.07 -4.13 -16.19
N MET A 78 -2.64 -4.81 -17.26
CA MET A 78 -2.85 -4.36 -18.62
C MET A 78 -4.31 -4.61 -19.00
N ARG A 79 -4.96 -3.58 -19.55
CA ARG A 79 -6.28 -3.77 -20.16
C ARG A 79 -6.19 -4.76 -21.31
N PRO A 80 -7.19 -5.66 -21.48
CA PRO A 80 -7.18 -6.66 -22.55
C PRO A 80 -7.15 -6.08 -23.97
N ASP A 81 -7.57 -4.82 -24.14
CA ASP A 81 -7.74 -4.17 -25.44
C ASP A 81 -6.49 -3.41 -25.93
N GLY A 82 -5.42 -3.35 -25.13
CA GLY A 82 -4.18 -2.66 -25.47
C GLY A 82 -4.32 -1.14 -25.66
N LYS A 83 -5.46 -0.55 -25.29
CA LYS A 83 -5.75 0.88 -25.50
C LYS A 83 -5.78 1.64 -24.18
N GLY A 84 -4.59 2.01 -23.72
CA GLY A 84 -4.42 3.03 -22.68
C GLY A 84 -4.80 2.63 -21.25
N MET A 85 -4.45 3.53 -20.34
CA MET A 85 -4.44 3.50 -18.86
C MET A 85 -4.49 2.13 -18.17
N VAL A 86 -3.34 1.76 -17.60
CA VAL A 86 -3.14 0.67 -16.64
C VAL A 86 -4.10 0.85 -15.48
N GLU A 87 -4.83 -0.20 -15.10
CA GLU A 87 -5.46 -0.23 -13.78
C GLU A 87 -4.34 -0.47 -12.77
N VAL A 88 -3.82 0.64 -12.23
CA VAL A 88 -2.80 0.66 -11.19
C VAL A 88 -3.51 0.55 -9.85
N THR A 89 -3.42 -0.61 -9.20
CA THR A 89 -3.91 -0.74 -7.83
C THR A 89 -2.80 -0.32 -6.88
N PHE A 90 -2.82 0.94 -6.44
CA PHE A 90 -1.92 1.45 -5.41
C PHE A 90 -2.47 1.08 -4.03
N ARG A 91 -1.65 0.38 -3.23
CA ARG A 91 -2.03 -0.09 -1.88
C ARG A 91 -1.02 0.46 -0.88
N PRO A 92 -1.11 1.75 -0.52
CA PRO A 92 -0.17 2.35 0.40
C PRO A 92 -0.22 1.63 1.74
N ASP A 93 0.93 1.46 2.38
CA ASP A 93 0.99 1.07 3.78
C ASP A 93 0.31 2.13 4.67
N GLU A 94 0.17 1.83 5.96
CA GLU A 94 -0.56 2.70 6.87
C GLU A 94 0.10 4.08 7.01
N GLU A 95 1.43 4.15 6.98
CA GLU A 95 2.18 5.40 7.10
C GLU A 95 2.00 6.28 5.86
N THR A 96 2.20 5.70 4.68
CA THR A 96 1.98 6.34 3.39
C THR A 96 0.52 6.78 3.27
N GLY A 97 -0.43 5.93 3.64
CA GLY A 97 -1.85 6.25 3.62
C GLY A 97 -2.25 7.37 4.59
N ARG A 98 -1.57 7.51 5.73
CA ARG A 98 -1.72 8.67 6.63
C ARG A 98 -1.19 9.93 5.98
N LEU A 99 0.02 9.87 5.39
CA LEU A 99 0.64 11.00 4.70
C LEU A 99 -0.23 11.51 3.53
N PHE A 100 -0.74 10.62 2.70
CA PHE A 100 -1.64 11.00 1.59
C PHE A 100 -2.90 11.69 2.10
N ARG A 101 -3.50 11.22 3.20
CA ARG A 101 -4.68 11.87 3.81
C ARG A 101 -4.36 13.26 4.33
N GLU A 102 -3.27 13.41 5.07
CA GLU A 102 -2.87 14.71 5.63
C GLU A 102 -2.56 15.73 4.52
N ILE A 103 -1.86 15.31 3.47
CA ILE A 103 -1.56 16.16 2.31
C ILE A 103 -2.86 16.52 1.60
N ALA A 104 -3.75 15.55 1.34
CA ALA A 104 -5.01 15.76 0.65
C ALA A 104 -5.90 16.76 1.40
N GLU A 105 -6.05 16.61 2.72
CA GLU A 105 -6.77 17.54 3.57
C GLU A 105 -6.17 18.95 3.50
N ARG A 106 -4.84 19.07 3.57
CA ARG A 106 -4.16 20.37 3.55
C ARG A 106 -4.32 21.12 2.23
N ILE A 107 -4.50 20.42 1.11
CA ILE A 107 -4.69 21.02 -0.22
C ILE A 107 -6.16 21.01 -0.68
N GLY A 108 -7.09 20.60 0.19
CA GLY A 108 -8.52 20.56 -0.12
C GLY A 108 -8.90 19.53 -1.19
N LYS A 109 -8.17 18.42 -1.27
CA LYS A 109 -8.45 17.29 -2.17
C LYS A 109 -8.88 16.06 -1.39
N THR A 110 -9.49 15.10 -2.08
CA THR A 110 -9.60 13.73 -1.55
C THR A 110 -8.28 12.98 -1.74
N PRO A 111 -8.00 11.92 -0.96
CA PRO A 111 -6.81 11.09 -1.17
C PRO A 111 -6.72 10.53 -2.59
N ASP A 112 -7.86 10.15 -3.18
CA ASP A 112 -7.93 9.65 -4.54
C ASP A 112 -7.63 10.75 -5.58
N ASP A 113 -8.13 11.97 -5.36
CA ASP A 113 -7.81 13.12 -6.23
C ASP A 113 -6.34 13.52 -6.13
N LEU A 114 -5.74 13.43 -4.95
CA LEU A 114 -4.31 13.65 -4.75
C LEU A 114 -3.51 12.57 -5.48
N LEU A 115 -3.90 11.29 -5.34
CA LEU A 115 -3.24 10.18 -6.03
C LEU A 115 -3.33 10.34 -7.54
N ASN A 116 -4.51 10.62 -8.09
CA ASN A 116 -4.71 10.86 -9.51
C ASN A 116 -3.88 12.05 -10.00
N TRP A 117 -3.81 13.11 -9.20
CA TRP A 117 -2.99 14.27 -9.52
C TRP A 117 -1.49 13.93 -9.53
N VAL A 118 -0.97 13.26 -8.50
CA VAL A 118 0.43 12.80 -8.43
C VAL A 118 0.75 11.90 -9.62
N MET A 119 -0.10 10.91 -9.93
CA MET A 119 0.10 10.00 -11.05
C MET A 119 0.07 10.72 -12.41
N THR A 120 -0.82 11.70 -12.56
CA THR A 120 -0.92 12.54 -13.77
C THR A 120 0.29 13.46 -13.91
N GLU A 121 0.81 13.99 -12.81
CA GLU A 121 1.98 14.86 -12.83
C GLU A 121 3.26 14.06 -13.09
N MET A 122 3.39 12.87 -12.49
CA MET A 122 4.49 11.94 -12.75
C MET A 122 4.54 11.47 -14.22
N THR A 123 3.38 11.27 -14.85
CA THR A 123 3.31 10.88 -16.27
C THR A 123 3.64 12.02 -17.24
N LYS A 124 3.37 13.29 -16.89
CA LYS A 124 3.77 14.45 -17.71
C LYS A 124 5.28 14.68 -17.74
N ILE A 125 6.00 14.26 -16.70
CA ILE A 125 7.46 14.42 -16.58
C ILE A 125 8.22 13.35 -17.41
N GLY A 126 7.52 12.39 -18.04
CA GLY A 126 8.15 11.39 -18.90
C GLY A 126 8.94 10.31 -18.15
N ALA A 127 8.72 10.17 -16.84
CA ALA A 127 9.35 9.14 -16.01
C ALA A 127 8.41 7.94 -15.83
N ALA A 128 8.67 6.85 -16.56
CA ALA A 128 8.26 5.53 -16.08
C ALA A 128 9.10 5.20 -14.82
N PRO A 129 8.51 4.59 -13.77
CA PRO A 129 9.16 4.56 -12.45
C PRO A 129 10.27 3.51 -12.39
N GLU A 130 11.51 3.97 -12.24
CA GLU A 130 12.54 3.27 -11.44
C GLU A 130 12.70 3.94 -10.06
N GLY A 131 11.57 4.35 -9.49
CA GLY A 131 11.51 5.04 -8.20
C GLY A 131 11.02 6.49 -8.32
N PRO A 132 10.59 7.08 -7.20
CA PRO A 132 10.28 8.51 -7.12
C PRO A 132 11.53 9.34 -7.47
N PRO A 133 11.40 10.47 -8.20
CA PRO A 133 12.54 11.33 -8.53
C PRO A 133 13.23 11.79 -7.24
N ASP A 134 14.56 11.62 -7.16
CA ASP A 134 15.40 12.04 -6.02
C ASP A 134 15.10 13.49 -5.58
N ASP A 135 14.71 14.32 -6.54
CA ASP A 135 14.38 15.72 -6.42
C ASP A 135 13.15 15.96 -5.52
N ILE A 136 12.14 15.08 -5.59
CA ILE A 136 10.90 15.20 -4.80
C ILE A 136 11.16 14.88 -3.33
N TYR A 137 11.99 13.87 -3.04
CA TYR A 137 12.42 13.57 -1.67
C TYR A 137 13.31 14.65 -1.09
N LYS A 138 14.16 15.25 -1.92
CA LYS A 138 14.99 16.39 -1.52
C LYS A 138 14.15 17.62 -1.20
N GLU A 139 13.18 17.97 -2.05
CA GLU A 139 12.33 19.13 -1.82
C GLU A 139 11.41 18.95 -0.60
N LEU A 140 10.87 17.75 -0.39
CA LEU A 140 10.08 17.42 0.80
C LEU A 140 10.93 17.45 2.07
N SER A 141 12.15 16.89 2.05
CA SER A 141 13.04 16.89 3.22
C SER A 141 13.52 18.29 3.59
N GLU A 142 13.85 19.14 2.62
CA GLU A 142 14.21 20.55 2.84
C GLU A 142 13.03 21.37 3.43
N ARG A 143 11.80 21.00 3.07
CA ARG A 143 10.58 21.68 3.52
C ARG A 143 10.18 21.24 4.93
N VAL A 144 10.36 19.97 5.27
CA VAL A 144 10.23 19.45 6.64
C VAL A 144 11.26 20.10 7.56
N ALA A 145 12.54 20.14 7.16
CA ALA A 145 13.61 20.74 7.95
C ALA A 145 13.36 22.22 8.27
N ARG A 146 12.76 22.96 7.33
CA ARG A 146 12.38 24.38 7.52
C ARG A 146 11.26 24.55 8.54
N LEU A 147 10.24 23.69 8.47
CA LEU A 147 9.12 23.71 9.42
C LEU A 147 9.57 23.33 10.84
N GLU A 148 10.51 22.39 10.97
CA GLU A 148 11.11 22.04 12.26
C GLU A 148 11.92 23.20 12.84
N ALA A 149 12.69 23.92 12.02
CA ALA A 149 13.43 25.11 12.44
C ALA A 149 12.50 26.24 12.90
N GLU A 150 11.40 26.48 12.18
CA GLU A 150 10.38 27.46 12.55
C GLU A 150 9.64 27.08 13.85
N ALA A 151 9.31 25.79 14.01
CA ALA A 151 8.68 25.28 15.22
C ALA A 151 9.62 25.32 16.44
N ALA A 152 10.93 25.10 16.24
CA ALA A 152 11.94 25.23 17.28
C ALA A 152 12.15 26.69 17.70
N ALA A 153 12.12 27.63 16.74
CA ALA A 153 12.18 29.07 17.00
C ALA A 153 10.97 29.56 17.80
N ARG A 154 9.77 29.07 17.48
CA ARG A 154 8.54 29.37 18.25
C ARG A 154 8.57 28.85 19.68
N ARG A 155 9.17 27.68 19.93
CA ARG A 155 9.34 27.15 21.29
C ARG A 155 10.34 27.96 22.12
N LYS A 156 11.41 28.48 21.51
CA LYS A 156 12.41 29.32 22.21
C LYS A 156 11.92 30.74 22.52
N GLY A 157 10.93 31.26 21.81
CA GLY A 157 10.35 32.59 22.07
C GLY A 157 9.19 32.61 23.07
N SER A 158 8.84 31.49 23.70
CA SER A 158 7.80 31.42 24.76
C SER A 158 8.38 31.23 26.18
N ASP A 159 9.71 31.16 26.31
CA ASP A 159 10.44 31.02 27.59
C ASP A 159 11.25 32.29 27.96
N GLU A 160 10.96 33.44 27.34
CA GLU A 160 11.54 34.77 27.67
C GLU A 160 10.43 35.79 27.92
#